data_AF-A0A249P7L1-F1
#
_entry.id   AF-A0A249P7L1-F1
#
_cell.length_a   1.000
_cell.length_b   1.000
_cell.length_c   1.000
_cell.angle_alpha   90.00
_cell.angle_beta   90.00
_cell.angle_gamma   90.00
#
_symmetry.space_group_name_H-M   'P 1'
#
loop_
_entity.id
_entity.type
_entity.pdbx_description
1 polymer ?
#
loop_
_entity_poly.entity_id
_entity_poly.type
_entity_poly.pdbx_seq_one_letter_code
_entity_poly.pdbx_strand_id
1 'polypeptide(L)'
;MSMSRRWGQNLLHHPHLDCVVPGGGFSPDGTQWIACKPGFFLPVRVLSRLFRRLFLQHVAESSKVATATVERMAKLWQVEETIRSQSPEARVAVRQQTSAALVTELF
;
A
#
# COMPACT_ATOMS: atom_id res chain seq x y z
N MET A 1 1.97 4.20 6.49
CA MET A 1 1.01 5.31 6.31
C MET A 1 0.85 5.56 4.82
N SER A 2 -0.30 5.25 4.22
CA SER A 2 -0.52 5.47 2.78
C SER A 2 -1.27 6.77 2.53
N MET A 3 -0.91 7.52 1.49
CA MET A 3 -1.63 8.71 1.03
C MET A 3 -1.96 8.56 -0.46
N SER A 4 -3.24 8.61 -0.81
CA SER A 4 -3.71 8.52 -2.19
C SER A 4 -3.77 9.90 -2.85
N ARG A 5 -3.14 10.05 -4.02
CA ARG A 5 -3.19 11.25 -4.85
C ARG A 5 -3.79 10.92 -6.22
N ARG A 6 -4.79 11.69 -6.66
CA ARG A 6 -5.44 11.56 -7.98
C ARG A 6 -4.79 12.40 -9.08
N TRP A 7 -4.08 13.45 -8.69
CA TRP A 7 -3.52 14.44 -9.61
C TRP A 7 -2.00 14.42 -9.51
N GLY A 8 -1.32 14.40 -10.66
CA GLY A 8 0.11 14.66 -10.73
C GLY A 8 0.42 16.13 -10.44
N GLN A 9 1.70 16.48 -10.31
CA GLN A 9 2.12 17.88 -10.09
C GLN A 9 1.62 18.84 -11.18
N ASN A 10 1.38 18.33 -12.40
CA ASN A 10 0.85 19.08 -13.53
C ASN A 10 -0.69 19.04 -13.64
N LEU A 11 -1.40 18.64 -12.56
CA LEU A 11 -2.87 18.52 -12.52
C LEU A 11 -3.48 17.57 -13.57
N LEU A 12 -2.66 16.71 -14.16
CA LEU A 12 -3.13 15.62 -15.01
C LEU A 12 -3.63 14.47 -14.14
N HIS A 13 -4.68 13.80 -14.61
CA HIS A 13 -5.25 12.63 -13.93
C HIS A 13 -4.19 11.53 -13.87
N HIS A 14 -3.69 11.27 -12.67
CA HIS A 14 -2.58 10.35 -12.39
C HIS A 14 -2.80 9.70 -11.02
N PRO A 15 -3.71 8.71 -10.93
CA PRO A 15 -3.99 8.04 -9.67
C PRO A 15 -2.75 7.26 -9.21
N HIS A 16 -2.20 7.64 -8.07
CA HIS A 16 -1.06 6.99 -7.44
C HIS A 16 -1.24 6.89 -5.92
N LEU A 17 -0.64 5.86 -5.34
CA LEU A 17 -0.64 5.60 -3.91
C LEU A 17 0.77 5.79 -3.37
N ASP A 18 0.95 6.78 -2.50
CA ASP A 18 2.18 6.96 -1.76
C ASP A 18 2.13 6.10 -0.51
N CYS A 19 2.85 4.97 -0.49
CA CYS A 19 2.96 4.14 0.71
C CYS A 19 4.20 4.55 1.51
N VAL A 20 4.00 5.09 2.72
CA VAL A 20 5.07 5.16 3.72
C VAL A 20 5.22 3.79 4.34
N VAL A 21 6.31 3.12 3.99
CA VAL A 21 6.74 1.84 4.55
C VAL A 21 7.72 2.14 5.68
N PRO A 22 7.66 1.45 6.82
CA PRO A 22 8.70 1.61 7.84
C PRO A 22 10.07 1.19 7.27
N GLY A 23 11.14 1.83 7.75
CA GLY A 23 12.52 1.50 7.37
C GLY A 23 13.01 0.20 8.01
N GLY A 24 12.23 -0.87 7.95
CA GLY A 24 12.47 -2.14 8.60
C GLY A 24 11.21 -2.99 8.66
N GLY A 25 11.33 -4.21 9.19
CA GLY A 25 10.21 -5.11 9.42
C GLY A 25 10.52 -6.10 10.53
N PHE A 26 9.53 -6.86 10.99
CA PHE A 26 9.77 -7.92 11.95
C PHE A 26 10.55 -9.07 11.32
N SER A 27 11.33 -9.78 12.15
CA SER A 27 11.96 -11.03 11.79
C SER A 27 10.92 -12.08 11.37
N PRO A 28 11.29 -13.11 10.58
CA PRO A 28 10.34 -14.12 10.13
C PRO A 28 9.62 -14.87 11.26
N ASP A 29 10.24 -14.93 12.45
CA ASP A 29 9.68 -15.49 13.69
C ASP A 29 8.93 -14.44 14.53
N GLY A 30 8.85 -13.19 14.10
CA GLY A 30 8.09 -12.11 14.73
C GLY A 30 8.70 -11.55 16.03
N THR A 31 9.86 -12.05 16.46
CA THR A 31 10.42 -11.78 17.80
C THR A 31 11.20 -10.47 17.88
N GLN A 32 11.69 -9.95 16.76
CA GLN A 32 12.58 -8.78 16.75
C GLN A 32 12.36 -7.88 15.54
N TRP A 33 12.65 -6.59 15.69
CA TRP A 33 12.65 -5.62 14.60
C TRP A 33 13.98 -5.64 13.84
N ILE A 34 13.92 -5.82 12.52
CA ILE A 34 15.07 -5.76 11.61
C ILE A 34 14.99 -4.45 10.83
N ALA A 35 15.88 -3.50 11.14
CA ALA A 35 15.98 -2.24 10.41
C ALA A 35 16.54 -2.43 8.99
N CYS A 36 16.08 -1.63 8.03
CA CYS A 36 16.66 -1.56 6.70
C CYS A 36 18.04 -0.89 6.75
N LYS A 37 18.92 -1.20 5.79
CA LYS A 37 20.22 -0.50 5.67
C LYS A 37 20.01 1.01 5.49
N PRO A 38 20.83 1.88 6.11
CA PRO A 38 20.76 3.32 5.89
C PRO A 38 20.83 3.66 4.39
N GLY A 39 19.91 4.51 3.90
CA GLY A 39 19.81 4.88 2.48
C GLY A 39 19.19 3.82 1.57
N PHE A 40 18.85 2.64 2.10
CA PHE A 40 18.18 1.58 1.35
C PHE A 40 16.77 1.38 1.88
N PHE A 41 15.82 2.12 1.32
CA PHE A 41 14.44 2.10 1.78
C PHE A 41 13.71 0.84 1.28
N LEU A 42 13.69 0.60 -0.03
CA LEU A 42 13.14 -0.60 -0.68
C LEU A 42 13.71 -0.73 -2.11
N PRO A 43 13.79 -1.95 -2.70
CA PRO A 43 14.18 -2.12 -4.09
C PRO A 43 13.04 -1.69 -5.02
N VAL A 44 12.88 -0.39 -5.25
CA VAL A 44 11.79 0.23 -6.04
C VAL A 44 11.62 -0.48 -7.38
N ARG A 45 12.72 -0.76 -8.09
CA ARG A 45 12.69 -1.46 -9.39
C ARG A 45 12.06 -2.85 -9.31
N VAL A 46 12.27 -3.57 -8.22
CA VAL A 46 11.71 -4.91 -8.00
C VAL A 46 10.22 -4.80 -7.68
N LEU A 47 9.85 -3.90 -6.76
CA LEU A 47 8.45 -3.68 -6.38
C LEU A 47 7.59 -3.17 -7.54
N SER A 48 8.09 -2.23 -8.34
CA SER A 48 7.37 -1.74 -9.53
C SER A 48 7.12 -2.86 -10.55
N ARG A 49 8.10 -3.75 -10.75
CA ARG A 49 7.96 -4.92 -11.64
C ARG A 49 6.95 -5.93 -11.08
N LEU A 50 7.00 -6.19 -9.78
CA LEU A 50 6.07 -7.07 -9.09
C LEU A 50 4.63 -6.56 -9.20
N PHE A 51 4.40 -5.29 -8.85
CA PHE A 51 3.09 -4.66 -8.97
C PHE A 51 2.56 -4.72 -10.41
N ARG A 52 3.39 -4.34 -11.40
CA ARG A 52 2.99 -4.41 -12.81
C ARG A 52 2.59 -5.83 -13.22
N ARG A 53 3.33 -6.84 -12.78
CA ARG A 53 2.99 -8.25 -13.06
C ARG A 53 1.65 -8.64 -12.42
N LEU A 54 1.46 -8.35 -11.14
CA LEU A 54 0.21 -8.68 -10.44
C LEU A 54 -0.98 -7.95 -11.07
N PHE A 55 -0.82 -6.68 -11.42
CA PHE A 55 -1.86 -5.92 -12.09
C PHE A 55 -2.23 -6.50 -13.47
N LEU A 56 -1.23 -6.82 -14.31
CA LEU A 56 -1.48 -7.45 -15.60
C LEU A 56 -2.13 -8.83 -15.45
N GLN A 57 -1.72 -9.60 -14.43
CA GLN A 57 -2.32 -10.91 -14.15
C GLN A 57 -3.77 -10.80 -13.69
N HIS A 58 -4.11 -9.77 -12.91
CA HIS A 58 -5.48 -9.46 -12.52
C HIS A 58 -6.34 -9.08 -13.73
N VAL A 59 -5.88 -8.16 -14.57
CA VAL A 59 -6.61 -7.72 -15.78
C VAL A 59 -6.80 -8.86 -16.78
N ALA A 60 -5.84 -9.78 -16.85
CA ALA A 60 -5.94 -10.98 -17.67
C ALA A 60 -6.70 -12.15 -16.99
N GLU A 61 -7.23 -11.95 -15.77
CA GLU A 61 -7.90 -12.96 -14.93
C GLU A 61 -7.09 -14.26 -14.72
N SER A 62 -5.77 -14.16 -14.89
CA SER A 62 -4.86 -15.30 -14.96
C SER A 62 -4.34 -15.76 -13.59
N SER A 63 -4.65 -15.04 -12.51
CA SER A 63 -4.22 -15.39 -11.16
C SER A 63 -5.18 -14.88 -10.08
N LYS A 64 -5.76 -15.80 -9.32
CA LYS A 64 -6.61 -15.50 -8.15
C LYS A 64 -5.86 -14.73 -7.06
N VAL A 65 -4.57 -15.06 -6.85
CA VAL A 65 -3.72 -14.36 -5.87
C VAL A 65 -3.45 -12.93 -6.32
N ALA A 66 -3.18 -12.72 -7.61
CA ALA A 66 -2.98 -11.38 -8.14
C ALA A 66 -4.27 -10.54 -8.04
N THR A 67 -5.41 -11.12 -8.38
CA THR A 67 -6.72 -10.49 -8.22
C THR A 67 -7.00 -10.10 -6.77
N ALA A 68 -6.85 -11.04 -5.83
CA ALA A 68 -7.03 -10.76 -4.41
C ALA A 68 -6.08 -9.65 -3.91
N THR A 69 -4.85 -9.59 -4.43
CA THR A 69 -3.88 -8.55 -4.07
C THR A 69 -4.30 -7.18 -4.59
N VAL A 70 -4.71 -7.08 -5.86
CA VAL A 70 -5.17 -5.82 -6.47
C VAL A 70 -6.47 -5.34 -5.83
N GLU A 71 -7.41 -6.25 -5.55
CA GLU A 71 -8.68 -5.92 -4.88
C GLU A 71 -8.47 -5.43 -3.44
N ARG A 72 -7.56 -6.05 -2.67
CA ARG A 72 -7.19 -5.55 -1.34
C ARG A 72 -6.61 -4.13 -1.42
N MET A 73 -5.77 -3.85 -2.41
CA MET A 73 -5.26 -2.49 -2.66
C MET A 73 -6.36 -1.51 -3.11
N ALA A 74 -7.34 -1.95 -3.90
CA ALA A 74 -8.49 -1.13 -4.28
C ALA A 74 -9.41 -0.81 -3.10
N LYS A 75 -9.56 -1.73 -2.14
CA LYS A 75 -10.32 -1.49 -0.90
C LYS A 75 -9.69 -0.40 -0.04
N LEU A 76 -8.36 -0.38 0.06
CA LEU A 76 -7.61 0.72 0.67
C LEU A 76 -7.90 2.06 -0.02
N TRP A 77 -7.99 2.06 -1.35
CA TRP A 77 -8.32 3.25 -2.12
C TRP A 77 -9.73 3.78 -1.81
N GLN A 78 -10.74 2.90 -1.73
CA GLN A 78 -12.10 3.30 -1.39
C GLN A 78 -12.19 3.93 0.01
N VAL A 79 -11.48 3.39 1.00
CA VAL A 79 -11.41 3.97 2.36
C VAL A 79 -10.77 5.36 2.33
N GLU A 80 -9.70 5.56 1.55
CA GLU A 80 -9.07 6.87 1.39
C GLU A 80 -10.00 7.91 0.73
N GLU A 81 -10.94 7.49 -0.11
CA GLU A 81 -11.92 8.39 -0.72
C GLU A 81 -12.98 8.84 0.27
N THR A 82 -13.46 7.96 1.15
CA THR A 82 -14.51 8.28 2.13
C THR A 82 -14.03 9.13 3.29
N ILE A 83 -12.75 8.99 3.67
CA ILE A 83 -12.18 9.79 4.77
C ILE A 83 -11.58 11.11 4.29
N ARG A 84 -11.53 11.37 2.98
CA ARG A 84 -10.81 12.51 2.40
C ARG A 84 -11.28 13.87 2.89
N SER A 85 -12.58 14.01 3.17
CA SER A 85 -13.21 15.23 3.69
C SER A 85 -13.10 15.39 5.22
N GLN A 86 -12.53 14.41 5.93
CA GLN A 86 -12.41 14.42 7.38
C GLN A 86 -11.14 15.16 7.84
N SER A 87 -11.07 15.50 9.14
CA SER A 87 -9.90 16.13 9.75
C SER A 87 -8.64 15.27 9.58
N PRO A 88 -7.43 15.87 9.55
CA PRO A 88 -6.17 15.13 9.49
C PRO A 88 -6.07 14.00 10.53
N GLU A 89 -6.51 14.24 11.76
CA GLU A 89 -6.44 13.32 12.88
C GLU A 89 -7.40 12.13 12.68
N ALA A 90 -8.64 12.41 12.26
CA ALA A 90 -9.62 11.36 11.96
C ALA A 90 -9.16 10.47 10.80
N ARG A 91 -8.53 11.05 9.78
CA ARG A 91 -7.94 10.31 8.67
C ARG A 91 -6.79 9.41 9.13
N VAL A 92 -5.92 9.90 10.02
CA VAL A 92 -4.81 9.09 10.57
C VAL A 92 -5.35 7.92 11.39
N ALA A 93 -6.36 8.14 12.23
CA ALA A 93 -6.97 7.08 13.03
C ALA A 93 -7.60 5.97 12.16
N VAL A 94 -8.39 6.34 11.14
CA VAL A 94 -9.00 5.35 10.23
C VAL A 94 -7.95 4.60 9.40
N ARG A 95 -6.90 5.30 8.96
CA ARG A 95 -5.77 4.66 8.26
C ARG A 95 -5.04 3.65 9.13
N GLN A 96 -4.76 4.00 10.38
CA GLN A 96 -4.11 3.10 11.33
C GLN A 96 -4.96 1.86 11.59
N GLN A 97 -6.26 2.04 11.83
CA GLN A 97 -7.18 0.93 12.09
C GLN A 97 -7.35 0.01 10.87
N THR A 98 -7.47 0.58 9.67
CA THR A 98 -7.61 -0.19 8.41
C THR A 98 -6.32 -0.90 8.04
N SER A 99 -5.17 -0.24 8.20
CA SER A 99 -3.86 -0.84 7.93
C SER A 99 -3.55 -1.96 8.91
N ALA A 100 -3.88 -1.79 10.20
CA ALA A 100 -3.70 -2.82 11.22
C ALA A 100 -4.51 -4.09 10.89
N ALA A 101 -5.79 -3.94 10.56
CA ALA A 101 -6.63 -5.08 10.18
C ALA A 101 -6.09 -5.83 8.94
N LEU A 102 -5.63 -5.11 7.92
CA LEU A 102 -5.08 -5.73 6.71
C LEU A 102 -3.73 -6.43 6.96
N VAL A 103 -2.88 -5.88 7.82
CA VAL A 103 -1.62 -6.53 8.21
C VAL A 103 -1.91 -7.82 8.98
N THR A 104 -2.87 -7.82 9.91
CA THR A 104 -3.28 -9.01 10.65
C THR A 104 -3.93 -10.08 9.77
N GLU A 105 -4.56 -9.73 8.65
CA GLU A 105 -5.09 -10.73 7.71
C GLU A 105 -4.04 -11.32 6.77
N LEU A 106 -2.85 -10.71 6.69
CA LEU A 106 -1.77 -11.14 5.80
C LEU A 106 -0.73 -12.01 6.51
N PHE A 107 -0.76 -12.11 7.84
CA PHE A 107 0.15 -12.87 8.70
C PHE A 107 -0.65 -13.67 9.72
#